data_AF-A0A7K0MXV0-F1
#
_entry.id   AF-A0A7K0MXV0-F1
#
_cell.length_a   1.000
_cell.length_b   1.000
_cell.length_c   1.000
_cell.angle_alpha   90.00
_cell.angle_beta   90.00
_cell.angle_gamma   90.00
#
_symmetry.space_group_name_H-M   'P 1'
#
loop_
_entity.id
_entity.type
_entity.pdbx_description
1 polymer ?
#
loop_
_entity_poly.entity_id
_entity_poly.type
_entity_poly.pdbx_seq_one_letter_code
_entity_poly.pdbx_strand_id
1 'polypeptide(L)' 'IGHKGSVLRDAGTAARVEAEQLLGARVYIENKVKVDPNWQRRGHALDRLGL' A
#
# COMPACT_ATOMS: atom_id res chain seq x y z
N ILE A 1 0.09 -1.43 -11.69
CA ILE A 1 1.42 -1.62 -11.03
C ILE A 1 2.53 -0.82 -11.73
N GLY A 2 2.40 -0.49 -13.02
CA GLY A 2 3.43 0.25 -13.78
C GLY A 2 4.28 -0.69 -14.65
N HIS A 3 4.92 -0.17 -15.69
CA HIS A 3 5.82 -0.97 -16.52
C HIS A 3 6.93 -1.56 -15.65
N LYS A 4 7.06 -2.90 -15.64
CA LYS A 4 8.00 -3.62 -14.77
C LYS A 4 7.86 -3.26 -13.27
N GLY A 5 6.67 -2.86 -12.84
CA GLY A 5 6.39 -2.53 -11.44
C GLY A 5 6.93 -1.18 -10.96
N SER A 6 7.27 -0.26 -11.88
CA SER A 6 7.82 1.06 -11.54
C SER A 6 6.96 1.82 -10.53
N VAL A 7 5.67 1.97 -10.78
CA VAL A 7 4.76 2.73 -9.91
C VAL A 7 4.66 2.13 -8.51
N LEU A 8 4.63 0.80 -8.39
CA LEU A 8 4.61 0.14 -7.07
C LEU A 8 5.93 0.37 -6.31
N ARG A 9 7.06 0.35 -7.03
CA ARG A 9 8.38 0.63 -6.46
C ARG A 9 8.48 2.06 -5.96
N ASP A 10 8.00 3.02 -6.74
CA ASP A 10 8.05 4.44 -6.41
C ASP A 10 7.19 4.73 -5.18
N ALA A 11 5.94 4.24 -5.17
CA ALA A 11 5.03 4.38 -4.03
C ALA A 11 5.58 3.71 -2.76
N GLY A 12 6.10 2.48 -2.87
CA GLY A 12 6.70 1.77 -1.75
C GLY A 12 7.98 2.43 -1.24
N THR A 13 8.75 3.07 -2.12
CA THR A 13 9.97 3.81 -1.74
C THR A 13 9.62 5.07 -0.97
N ALA A 14 8.64 5.84 -1.44
CA ALA A 14 8.15 7.04 -0.75
C ALA A 14 7.62 6.68 0.66
N ALA A 15 6.73 5.69 0.74
CA ALA A 15 6.17 5.23 2.00
C ALA A 15 7.24 4.72 2.99
N ARG A 16 8.28 4.00 2.49
CA ARG A 16 9.37 3.53 3.35
C ARG A 16 10.18 4.71 3.91
N VAL A 17 10.47 5.74 3.12
CA VAL A 17 11.22 6.92 3.60
C VAL A 17 10.45 7.63 4.71
N GLU A 18 9.15 7.85 4.53
CA GLU A 18 8.29 8.45 5.54
C GLU A 18 8.23 7.59 6.82
N ALA A 19 8.10 6.26 6.67
CA ALA A 19 8.09 5.35 7.80
C ALA A 19 9.43 5.33 8.58
N GLU A 20 10.57 5.34 7.88
CA GLU A 20 11.89 5.40 8.53
C GLU A 20 12.09 6.72 9.30
N GLN A 21 11.59 7.84 8.77
CA GLN A 21 11.62 9.13 9.45
C GLN A 21 10.75 9.14 10.71
N LEU A 22 9.55 8.57 10.63
CA LEU A 22 8.62 8.51 11.76
C LEU A 22 9.13 7.58 12.88
N LEU A 23 9.71 6.43 12.51
CA LEU A 23 10.09 5.38 13.46
C LEU A 23 11.54 5.50 13.94
N GLY A 24 12.39 6.29 13.27
CA GLY A 24 13.80 6.45 13.62
C GLY A 24 14.65 5.17 13.42
N ALA A 25 14.17 4.24 12.61
CA ALA A 25 14.80 2.94 12.38
C ALA A 25 14.71 2.54 10.91
N ARG A 26 15.53 1.58 10.48
CA ARG A 26 15.47 1.03 9.12
C ARG A 26 14.25 0.12 8.98
N VAL A 27 13.55 0.24 7.86
CA VAL A 27 12.29 -0.48 7.61
C VAL A 27 12.37 -1.24 6.30
N TYR A 28 11.87 -2.48 6.31
CA TYR A 28 11.59 -3.24 5.10
C TYR A 28 10.07 -3.35 4.92
N ILE A 29 9.58 -2.98 3.74
CA ILE A 29 8.15 -3.06 3.38
C ILE A 29 7.98 -4.01 2.20
N GLU A 30 7.24 -5.09 2.43
CA GLU A 30 6.74 -5.94 1.35
C GLU A 30 5.38 -5.41 0.88
N ASN A 31 5.23 -5.22 -0.43
CA ASN A 31 4.01 -4.69 -1.03
C ASN A 31 3.33 -5.75 -1.89
N LYS A 32 2.02 -5.95 -1.70
CA LYS A 32 1.20 -6.87 -2.50
C LYS A 32 -0.05 -6.18 -3.03
N VAL A 33 -0.23 -6.24 -4.34
CA VAL A 33 -1.43 -5.71 -5.02
C VAL A 33 -2.47 -6.83 -5.12
N LYS A 34 -3.70 -6.53 -4.70
CA LYS A 34 -4.86 -7.41 -4.86
C LYS A 34 -6.01 -6.63 -5.50
N VAL A 35 -6.82 -7.32 -6.29
CA VAL A 35 -8.04 -6.76 -6.88
C VAL A 35 -9.23 -7.33 -6.13
N ASP A 36 -10.11 -6.44 -5.67
CA ASP A 36 -11.39 -6.79 -5.08
C ASP A 36 -12.51 -6.07 -5.86
N PRO A 37 -13.21 -6.75 -6.78
CA PRO A 37 -14.18 -6.09 -7.66
C PRO A 37 -15.30 -5.37 -6.88
N ASN A 38 -15.58 -4.12 -7.26
CA ASN A 38 -16.66 -3.30 -6.69
C ASN A 38 -16.64 -3.20 -5.15
N TRP A 39 -15.46 -3.29 -4.52
CA TRP A 39 -15.31 -3.26 -3.05
C TRP A 39 -15.95 -2.03 -2.42
N GLN A 40 -15.90 -0.88 -3.10
CA GLN A 40 -16.46 0.38 -2.63
C GLN A 40 -17.98 0.35 -2.40
N ARG A 41 -18.69 -0.65 -2.96
CA ARG A 41 -20.15 -0.78 -2.84
C ARG A 41 -20.58 -1.87 -1.87
N ARG A 42 -19.63 -2.57 -1.22
CA ARG A 42 -19.91 -3.71 -0.33
C ARG A 42 -19.52 -3.34 1.10
N GLY A 43 -20.52 -3.20 1.99
CA GLY A 43 -20.31 -2.78 3.39
C GLY A 43 -19.17 -3.53 4.09
N HIS A 44 -19.18 -4.87 4.05
CA HIS A 44 -18.12 -5.68 4.67
C HIS A 44 -16.70 -5.43 4.12
N ALA A 45 -16.56 -4.93 2.89
CA ALA A 45 -15.26 -4.60 2.31
C ALA A 45 -14.76 -3.24 2.79
N LEU A 46 -15.67 -2.29 3.02
CA LEU A 46 -15.40 -1.01 3.66
C LEU A 46 -15.03 -1.21 5.14
N ASP A 47 -15.83 -2.01 5.86
CA ASP A 47 -15.59 -2.34 7.27
C ASP A 47 -14.17 -2.89 7.50
N ARG A 48 -13.72 -3.80 6.62
CA ARG A 48 -12.36 -4.38 6.67
C ARG A 48 -11.25 -3.35 6.41
N LEU A 49 -11.52 -2.30 5.64
CA LEU A 49 -10.59 -1.21 5.37
C LEU A 49 -10.67 -0.10 6.42
N GLY A 50 -11.62 -0.18 7.36
CA GLY A 50 -11.88 0.85 8.37
C GLY A 50 -12.54 2.10 7.79
N LEU A 51 -13.32 1.95 6.70
CA LEU A 51 -14.03 3.03 6.01
C LEU A 51 -15.55 2.88 6.14
#